data_AF-A0A7W0X663-F1
#
_entry.id   AF-A0A7W0X663-F1
#
_cell.length_a   1.000
_cell.length_b   1.000
_cell.length_c   1.000
_cell.angle_alpha   90.00
_cell.angle_beta   90.00
_cell.angle_gamma   90.00
#
_symmetry.space_group_name_H-M   'P 1'
#
loop_
_entity.id
_entity.type
_entity.pdbx_description
1 polymer ?
#
loop_
_entity_poly.entity_id
_entity_poly.type
_entity_poly.pdbx_seq_one_letter_code
_entity_poly.pdbx_strand_id
1 'polypeptide(L)'
;LFALGRDHTGKRVFRPGFLGNRRGVSAVRRYGVRTLFYGTFLPAPDLGNRGADVMRGVHDAGHETGVQCWDRIRWEDGVARADAHWTEREMRRACERYTDIFKVPPTTHGAADWQMNIHALRLTQRLGFDYCSDGRGTHPHLPVWNAEPIRCPQLPTTLPTMDELLVTRGITADNVAAHLLQRTATEAPAGHVFTLHAELEGLRLARAFEQLIVGWKAQGWELGPVRLAYTALEPMALPRCSTSLEVIPGRMQTLLVQGPEFLKDVEAPPLK
;
A
#
# COMPACT_ATOMS: atom_id res chain seq x y z
N LEU A 1 3.68 5.99 -4.17
CA LEU A 1 4.86 5.68 -3.31
C LEU A 1 5.82 4.80 -4.10
N PHE A 2 7.12 4.84 -3.77
CA PHE A 2 8.15 4.22 -4.61
C PHE A 2 8.88 3.06 -3.94
N ALA A 3 9.14 2.01 -4.72
CA ALA A 3 10.20 1.05 -4.44
C ALA A 3 11.54 1.65 -4.91
N LEU A 4 12.53 1.69 -4.01
CA LEU A 4 13.71 2.56 -4.19
C LEU A 4 15.02 1.81 -4.47
N GLY A 5 15.02 0.50 -4.31
CA GLY A 5 16.16 -0.37 -4.55
C GLY A 5 16.11 -1.07 -5.91
N ARG A 6 16.72 -2.26 -5.96
CA ARG A 6 16.80 -3.06 -7.19
C ARG A 6 15.52 -3.85 -7.44
N ASP A 7 15.14 -3.95 -8.71
CA ASP A 7 14.00 -4.76 -9.13
C ASP A 7 14.40 -6.23 -9.32
N HIS A 8 13.99 -7.08 -8.37
CA HIS A 8 14.17 -8.52 -8.45
C HIS A 8 12.88 -9.26 -8.86
N THR A 9 11.91 -8.59 -9.52
CA THR A 9 10.62 -9.18 -9.92
C THR A 9 10.74 -10.51 -10.65
N GLY A 10 11.78 -10.70 -11.47
CA GLY A 10 12.01 -11.95 -12.18
C GLY A 10 12.25 -13.16 -11.28
N LYS A 11 12.70 -12.98 -10.03
CA LYS A 11 12.89 -14.11 -9.08
C LYS A 11 11.60 -14.85 -8.77
N ARG A 12 10.44 -14.21 -8.96
CA ARG A 12 9.14 -14.86 -8.75
C ARG A 12 8.75 -15.85 -9.85
N VAL A 13 9.40 -15.86 -11.02
CA VAL A 13 9.12 -16.83 -12.10
C VAL A 13 9.25 -18.28 -11.63
N PHE A 14 10.10 -18.54 -10.63
CA PHE A 14 10.34 -19.88 -10.09
C PHE A 14 9.37 -20.30 -8.97
N ARG A 15 8.39 -19.47 -8.58
CA ARG A 15 7.40 -19.85 -7.54
C ARG A 15 6.26 -20.67 -8.15
N PRO A 16 5.84 -21.79 -7.51
CA PRO A 16 4.64 -22.53 -7.92
C PRO A 16 3.42 -21.60 -7.98
N GLY A 17 2.71 -21.56 -9.11
CA GLY A 17 1.50 -20.74 -9.30
C GLY A 17 1.73 -19.31 -9.80
N PHE A 18 2.97 -18.84 -9.94
CA PHE A 18 3.25 -17.47 -10.44
C PHE A 18 2.96 -17.29 -11.94
N LEU A 19 3.23 -18.32 -12.75
CA LEU A 19 2.78 -18.42 -14.15
C LEU A 19 1.32 -18.88 -14.26
N GLY A 20 0.70 -19.26 -13.13
CA GLY A 20 -0.69 -19.69 -13.05
C GLY A 20 -1.61 -18.56 -13.50
N ASN A 21 -2.40 -18.82 -14.52
CA ASN A 21 -3.35 -17.88 -15.09
C ASN A 21 -4.43 -17.56 -14.05
N ARG A 22 -4.22 -16.54 -13.21
CA ARG A 22 -5.29 -15.94 -12.40
C ARG A 22 -6.27 -15.34 -13.40
N ARG A 23 -7.47 -15.93 -13.45
CA ARG A 23 -8.63 -15.56 -14.30
C ARG A 23 -8.60 -14.08 -14.71
N GLY A 24 -7.93 -13.78 -15.84
CA GLY A 24 -7.90 -12.44 -16.47
C GLY A 24 -6.54 -11.77 -16.71
N VAL A 25 -5.48 -12.05 -15.92
CA VAL A 25 -4.17 -11.40 -16.13
C VAL A 25 -3.00 -12.34 -15.80
N SER A 26 -2.45 -12.99 -16.82
CA SER A 26 -1.16 -13.70 -16.75
C SER A 26 -0.04 -12.76 -16.26
N ALA A 27 0.90 -13.28 -15.44
CA ALA A 27 2.09 -12.54 -14.99
C ALA A 27 2.92 -11.98 -16.16
N VAL A 28 2.96 -12.68 -17.31
CA VAL A 28 3.58 -12.19 -18.55
C VAL A 28 2.84 -10.95 -19.08
N ARG A 29 1.51 -10.96 -18.99
CA ARG A 29 0.68 -9.81 -19.38
C ARG A 29 0.61 -8.71 -18.32
N ARG A 30 1.19 -8.91 -17.12
CA ARG A 30 1.27 -7.93 -16.03
C ARG A 30 2.60 -7.18 -16.04
N TYR A 31 3.69 -7.91 -16.22
CA TYR A 31 5.05 -7.36 -16.06
C TYR A 31 5.83 -7.23 -17.36
N GLY A 32 5.38 -7.90 -18.44
CA GLY A 32 6.15 -8.02 -19.68
C GLY A 32 7.29 -9.04 -19.57
N VAL A 33 7.64 -9.69 -20.68
CA VAL A 33 8.60 -10.81 -20.71
C VAL A 33 9.97 -10.41 -20.15
N ARG A 34 10.45 -9.19 -20.44
CA ARG A 34 11.77 -8.71 -20.02
C ARG A 34 11.89 -8.54 -18.49
N THR A 35 10.84 -8.03 -17.85
CA THR A 35 10.78 -7.83 -16.39
C THR A 35 10.81 -9.16 -15.63
N LEU A 36 10.28 -10.22 -16.24
CA LEU A 36 10.31 -11.58 -15.70
C LEU A 36 11.73 -12.18 -15.68
N PHE A 37 12.69 -11.62 -16.43
CA PHE A 37 14.08 -12.04 -16.41
C PHE A 37 14.96 -11.23 -15.44
N TYR A 38 14.47 -10.12 -14.87
CA TYR A 38 15.25 -9.27 -13.97
C TYR A 38 15.48 -9.91 -12.59
N GLY A 39 16.74 -10.05 -12.20
CA GLY A 39 17.14 -10.70 -10.96
C GLY A 39 17.23 -12.23 -11.03
N THR A 40 16.98 -12.83 -12.20
CA THR A 40 17.16 -14.28 -12.47
C THR A 40 18.22 -14.51 -13.54
N PHE A 41 18.01 -14.00 -14.74
CA PHE A 41 18.94 -14.15 -15.88
C PHE A 41 19.52 -12.81 -16.35
N LEU A 42 18.89 -11.70 -15.98
CA LEU A 42 19.37 -10.34 -16.23
C LEU A 42 19.69 -9.65 -14.89
N PRO A 43 20.69 -8.76 -14.83
CA PRO A 43 20.94 -7.93 -13.65
C PRO A 43 19.67 -7.18 -13.25
N ALA A 44 19.34 -7.22 -11.95
CA ALA A 44 18.22 -6.48 -11.39
C ALA A 44 18.49 -4.97 -11.53
N PRO A 45 17.69 -4.21 -12.32
CA PRO A 45 17.92 -2.80 -12.50
C PRO A 45 17.71 -2.06 -11.18
N ASP A 46 18.56 -1.08 -10.89
CA ASP A 46 18.36 -0.17 -9.76
C ASP A 46 17.25 0.83 -10.12
N LEU A 47 16.04 0.61 -9.59
CA LEU A 47 14.86 1.42 -9.91
C LEU A 47 14.99 2.83 -9.35
N GLY A 48 15.49 2.97 -8.11
CA GLY A 48 15.68 4.28 -7.50
C GLY A 48 16.65 5.14 -8.31
N ASN A 49 17.72 4.55 -8.84
CA ASN A 49 18.68 5.30 -9.66
C ASN A 49 18.12 5.59 -11.06
N ARG A 50 17.59 4.57 -11.76
CA ARG A 50 17.10 4.74 -13.15
C ARG A 50 15.81 5.55 -13.25
N GLY A 51 14.98 5.52 -12.21
CA GLY A 51 13.68 6.18 -12.16
C GLY A 51 13.71 7.55 -11.47
N ALA A 52 14.88 8.04 -11.04
CA ALA A 52 14.98 9.25 -10.22
C ALA A 52 14.34 10.48 -10.88
N ASP A 53 14.51 10.66 -12.19
CA ASP A 53 13.91 11.78 -12.93
C ASP A 53 12.37 11.69 -12.96
N VAL A 54 11.82 10.49 -13.14
CA VAL A 54 10.36 10.26 -13.10
C VAL A 54 9.83 10.51 -11.70
N MET A 55 10.54 10.03 -10.67
CA MET A 55 10.17 10.23 -9.26
C MET A 55 10.12 11.72 -8.90
N ARG A 56 11.14 12.50 -9.31
CA ARG A 56 11.14 13.97 -9.16
C ARG A 56 10.02 14.63 -9.96
N GLY A 57 9.82 14.23 -11.22
CA GLY A 57 8.72 14.76 -12.04
C GLY A 57 7.34 14.54 -11.43
N VAL A 58 7.10 13.41 -10.75
CA VAL A 58 5.86 13.16 -10.00
C VAL A 58 5.72 14.13 -8.81
N HIS A 59 6.81 14.37 -8.08
CA HIS A 59 6.82 15.35 -6.98
C HIS A 59 6.60 16.78 -7.48
N ASP A 60 7.30 17.19 -8.54
CA ASP A 60 7.21 18.52 -9.14
C ASP A 60 5.82 18.79 -9.73
N ALA A 61 5.10 17.74 -10.14
CA ALA A 61 3.69 17.81 -10.55
C ALA A 61 2.70 17.99 -9.37
N GLY A 62 3.20 18.10 -8.13
CA GLY A 62 2.39 18.32 -6.93
C GLY A 62 1.80 17.04 -6.33
N HIS A 63 2.22 15.85 -6.78
CA HIS A 63 1.79 14.61 -6.14
C HIS A 63 2.59 14.32 -4.88
N GLU A 64 1.91 13.70 -3.90
CA GLU A 64 2.61 13.18 -2.73
C GLU A 64 3.51 12.00 -3.09
N THR A 65 4.73 12.05 -2.56
CA THR A 65 5.74 11.00 -2.69
C THR A 65 6.12 10.45 -1.32
N GLY A 66 6.54 9.19 -1.28
CA GLY A 66 6.96 8.52 -0.06
C GLY A 66 7.46 7.11 -0.34
N VAL A 67 7.78 6.37 0.73
CA VAL A 67 8.45 5.07 0.63
C VAL A 67 7.43 3.95 0.57
N GLN A 68 7.64 3.00 -0.35
CA GLN A 68 6.93 1.72 -0.34
C GLN A 68 7.81 0.59 0.21
N CYS A 69 9.04 0.47 -0.29
CA CYS A 69 10.02 -0.52 0.15
C CYS A 69 11.41 -0.23 -0.48
N TRP A 70 12.44 -0.94 -0.02
CA TRP A 70 13.72 -1.00 -0.74
C TRP A 70 13.62 -1.96 -1.92
N ASP A 71 13.33 -3.24 -1.67
CA ASP A 71 13.18 -4.27 -2.69
C ASP A 71 11.84 -4.95 -2.51
N ARG A 72 10.95 -4.76 -3.47
CA ARG A 72 9.56 -5.22 -3.41
C ARG A 72 9.46 -6.73 -3.19
N ILE A 73 10.27 -7.52 -3.89
CA ILE A 73 10.16 -8.99 -3.81
C ILE A 73 10.70 -9.48 -2.47
N ARG A 74 11.84 -8.94 -2.04
CA ARG A 74 12.40 -9.31 -0.73
C ARG A 74 11.51 -8.88 0.42
N TRP A 75 10.87 -7.72 0.29
CA TRP A 75 9.89 -7.23 1.26
C TRP A 75 8.69 -8.16 1.35
N GLU A 76 7.97 -8.33 0.23
CA GLU A 76 6.73 -9.10 0.20
C GLU A 76 6.93 -10.55 0.62
N ASP A 77 8.04 -11.17 0.23
CA ASP A 77 8.29 -12.58 0.52
C ASP A 77 8.87 -12.81 1.94
N GLY A 78 9.42 -11.78 2.59
CA GLY A 78 10.28 -11.92 3.77
C GLY A 78 9.82 -11.20 5.03
N VAL A 79 9.22 -10.01 4.92
CA VAL A 79 9.03 -9.11 6.07
C VAL A 79 8.17 -9.73 7.18
N ALA A 80 7.12 -10.47 6.82
CA ALA A 80 6.21 -11.08 7.79
C ALA A 80 6.90 -12.00 8.82
N ARG A 81 8.06 -12.56 8.47
CA ARG A 81 8.86 -13.46 9.33
C ARG A 81 10.24 -12.87 9.70
N ALA A 82 10.51 -11.65 9.27
CA ALA A 82 11.80 -11.03 9.46
C ALA A 82 11.99 -10.56 10.90
N ASP A 83 13.24 -10.57 11.36
CA ASP A 83 13.64 -9.98 12.64
C ASP A 83 13.74 -8.44 12.55
N ALA A 84 14.02 -7.83 13.71
CA ALA A 84 14.17 -6.39 13.85
C ALA A 84 15.27 -5.81 12.96
N HIS A 85 16.44 -6.46 12.92
CA HIS A 85 17.62 -5.96 12.21
C HIS A 85 17.42 -6.00 10.69
N TRP A 86 16.83 -7.09 10.18
CA TRP A 86 16.47 -7.19 8.77
C TRP A 86 15.48 -6.11 8.37
N THR A 87 14.42 -5.93 9.18
CA THR A 87 13.35 -4.97 8.89
C THR A 87 13.88 -3.54 8.89
N GLU A 88 14.66 -3.18 9.91
CA GLU A 88 15.30 -1.87 10.03
C GLU A 88 16.22 -1.58 8.84
N ARG A 89 17.07 -2.55 8.47
CA ARG A 89 17.98 -2.37 7.35
C ARG A 89 17.24 -2.13 6.03
N GLU A 90 16.16 -2.85 5.74
CA GLU A 90 15.41 -2.65 4.49
C GLU A 90 14.67 -1.29 4.50
N MET A 91 14.03 -0.90 5.60
CA MET A 91 13.35 0.40 5.69
C MET A 91 14.32 1.58 5.65
N ARG A 92 15.46 1.50 6.35
CA ARG A 92 16.49 2.55 6.34
C ARG A 92 17.08 2.76 4.95
N ARG A 93 17.44 1.69 4.23
CA ARG A 93 17.93 1.79 2.85
C ARG A 93 16.94 2.49 1.93
N ALA A 94 15.65 2.19 2.10
CA ALA A 94 14.61 2.87 1.34
C ALA A 94 14.55 4.36 1.70
N CYS A 95 14.56 4.72 2.99
CA CYS A 95 14.53 6.12 3.43
C CYS A 95 15.78 6.91 3.01
N GLU A 96 16.96 6.31 3.10
CA GLU A 96 18.23 6.88 2.65
C GLU A 96 18.17 7.17 1.15
N ARG A 97 17.76 6.19 0.34
CA ARG A 97 17.65 6.40 -1.10
C ARG A 97 16.57 7.40 -1.48
N TYR A 98 15.45 7.43 -0.76
CA TYR A 98 14.44 8.48 -0.94
C TYR A 98 15.08 9.86 -0.73
N THR A 99 15.81 10.02 0.38
CA THR A 99 16.50 11.27 0.74
C THR A 99 17.55 11.64 -0.31
N ASP A 100 18.28 10.67 -0.87
CA ASP A 100 19.22 10.93 -1.96
C ASP A 100 18.55 11.50 -3.21
N ILE A 101 17.34 11.04 -3.55
CA ILE A 101 16.60 11.43 -4.75
C ILE A 101 15.90 12.78 -4.57
N PHE A 102 15.23 12.97 -3.44
CA PHE A 102 14.36 14.12 -3.15
C PHE A 102 15.00 15.20 -2.29
N LYS A 103 16.17 14.93 -1.69
CA LYS A 103 16.90 15.82 -0.78
C LYS A 103 16.16 16.17 0.52
N VAL A 104 15.05 15.49 0.79
CA VAL A 104 14.26 15.57 2.01
C VAL A 104 13.90 14.16 2.49
N PRO A 105 13.73 13.94 3.80
CA PRO A 105 13.30 12.64 4.30
C PRO A 105 11.86 12.34 3.85
N PRO A 106 11.49 11.06 3.70
CA PRO A 106 10.11 10.69 3.42
C PRO A 106 9.21 10.91 4.63
N THR A 107 8.01 11.42 4.38
CA THR A 107 7.02 11.74 5.42
C THR A 107 5.91 10.69 5.53
N THR A 108 5.81 9.77 4.57
CA THR A 108 4.83 8.68 4.60
C THR A 108 5.40 7.37 4.06
N HIS A 109 4.83 6.27 4.56
CA HIS A 109 5.12 4.91 4.15
C HIS A 109 3.84 4.18 3.73
N GLY A 110 3.94 3.30 2.74
CA GLY A 110 2.84 2.41 2.35
C GLY A 110 3.41 1.11 1.86
N ALA A 111 3.41 0.12 2.74
CA ALA A 111 4.08 -1.16 2.57
C ALA A 111 3.68 -1.89 1.29
N ALA A 112 4.68 -2.47 0.59
CA ALA A 112 4.42 -3.31 -0.58
C ALA A 112 3.51 -4.50 -0.21
N ASP A 113 2.41 -4.64 -0.96
CA ASP A 113 1.34 -5.66 -0.77
C ASP A 113 0.81 -5.70 0.68
N TRP A 114 0.90 -4.56 1.39
CA TRP A 114 0.53 -4.40 2.81
C TRP A 114 1.20 -5.43 3.74
N GLN A 115 2.36 -5.93 3.35
CA GLN A 115 3.16 -6.87 4.13
C GLN A 115 3.91 -6.12 5.22
N MET A 116 3.66 -6.49 6.48
CA MET A 116 4.22 -5.83 7.66
C MET A 116 4.57 -6.85 8.74
N ASN A 117 5.29 -6.37 9.75
CA ASN A 117 5.49 -7.04 11.02
C ASN A 117 5.53 -5.99 12.15
N ILE A 118 5.62 -6.45 13.40
CA ILE A 118 5.72 -5.54 14.55
C ILE A 118 6.96 -4.63 14.51
N HIS A 119 8.07 -5.11 13.94
CA HIS A 119 9.29 -4.31 13.82
C HIS A 119 9.11 -3.13 12.86
N ALA A 120 8.43 -3.35 11.73
CA ALA A 120 8.11 -2.33 10.75
C ALA A 120 7.15 -1.29 11.35
N LEU A 121 6.11 -1.74 12.07
CA LEU A 121 5.20 -0.85 12.81
C LEU A 121 5.93 0.02 13.84
N ARG A 122 6.88 -0.54 14.59
CA ARG A 122 7.71 0.24 15.52
C ARG A 122 8.61 1.24 14.80
N LEU A 123 9.09 0.88 13.61
CA LEU A 123 9.97 1.73 12.82
C LEU A 123 9.22 2.90 12.20
N THR A 124 7.92 2.81 11.95
CA THR A 124 7.19 3.93 11.32
C THR A 124 7.31 5.22 12.14
N GLN A 125 7.18 5.13 13.46
CA GLN A 125 7.38 6.25 14.38
C GLN A 125 8.85 6.60 14.63
N ARG A 126 9.78 5.63 14.56
CA ARG A 126 11.22 5.88 14.79
C ARG A 126 11.91 6.52 13.59
N LEU A 127 11.43 6.24 12.40
CA LEU A 127 11.90 6.83 11.14
C LEU A 127 11.21 8.17 10.83
N GLY A 128 10.23 8.58 11.66
CA GLY A 128 9.64 9.91 11.61
C GLY A 128 8.58 10.09 10.51
N PHE A 129 7.86 9.03 10.12
CA PHE A 129 6.71 9.22 9.25
C PHE A 129 5.55 9.92 9.99
N ASP A 130 4.87 10.82 9.30
CA ASP A 130 3.69 11.53 9.82
C ASP A 130 2.50 10.59 9.97
N TYR A 131 2.34 9.70 8.98
CA TYR A 131 1.34 8.64 8.89
C TYR A 131 1.77 7.62 7.83
N CYS A 132 1.09 6.48 7.82
CA CYS A 132 1.29 5.44 6.81
C CYS A 132 -0.02 4.92 6.22
N SER A 133 0.08 4.20 5.10
CA SER A 133 -1.01 3.45 4.46
C SER A 133 -0.56 2.00 4.24
N ASP A 134 -0.21 1.31 5.34
CA ASP A 134 0.48 0.01 5.32
C ASP A 134 -0.45 -1.20 5.36
N GLY A 135 -1.76 -0.98 5.48
CA GLY A 135 -2.73 -2.04 5.69
C GLY A 135 -4.07 -1.85 4.98
N ARG A 136 -4.89 -2.88 5.12
CA ARG A 136 -6.30 -2.90 4.78
C ARG A 136 -7.13 -2.44 5.97
N GLY A 137 -8.15 -1.62 5.74
CA GLY A 137 -9.00 -1.15 6.83
C GLY A 137 -10.24 -0.43 6.34
N THR A 138 -10.87 0.33 7.24
CA THR A 138 -12.11 1.05 6.97
C THR A 138 -12.02 2.53 7.29
N HIS A 139 -11.11 2.93 8.19
CA HIS A 139 -10.94 4.33 8.61
C HIS A 139 -9.54 4.58 9.20
N PRO A 140 -9.11 5.85 9.30
CA PRO A 140 -7.88 6.23 9.97
C PRO A 140 -7.86 5.79 11.45
N HIS A 141 -6.74 5.26 11.91
CA HIS A 141 -6.58 4.77 13.29
C HIS A 141 -5.13 4.82 13.78
N LEU A 142 -4.94 4.73 15.10
CA LEU A 142 -3.66 4.39 15.71
C LEU A 142 -3.58 2.87 15.89
N PRO A 143 -2.57 2.17 15.34
CA PRO A 143 -2.50 0.73 15.45
C PRO A 143 -2.11 0.28 16.86
N VAL A 144 -2.75 -0.79 17.32
CA VAL A 144 -2.38 -1.54 18.52
C VAL A 144 -2.06 -2.97 18.10
N TRP A 145 -0.86 -3.43 18.41
CA TRP A 145 -0.42 -4.79 18.09
C TRP A 145 -0.15 -5.55 19.38
N ASN A 146 -0.94 -6.57 19.71
CA ASN A 146 -0.79 -7.34 20.96
C ASN A 146 -0.62 -6.44 22.20
N ALA A 147 -1.53 -5.47 22.37
CA ALA A 147 -1.51 -4.45 23.43
C ALA A 147 -0.31 -3.46 23.39
N GLU A 148 0.51 -3.48 22.35
CA GLU A 148 1.52 -2.45 22.10
C GLU A 148 0.93 -1.33 21.23
N PRO A 149 0.76 -0.10 21.76
CA PRO A 149 0.29 1.03 20.98
C PRO A 149 1.41 1.59 20.10
N ILE A 150 1.08 1.84 18.84
CA ILE A 150 1.96 2.48 17.85
C ILE A 150 1.45 3.90 17.60
N ARG A 151 2.35 4.87 17.65
CA ARG A 151 1.98 6.30 17.58
C ARG A 151 1.81 6.85 16.17
N CYS A 152 2.38 6.17 15.17
CA CYS A 152 2.23 6.58 13.78
C CYS A 152 0.84 6.16 13.26
N PRO A 153 -0.02 7.13 12.87
CA PRO A 153 -1.34 6.85 12.32
C PRO A 153 -1.29 6.00 11.06
N GLN A 154 -2.31 5.16 10.87
CA GLN A 154 -2.57 4.45 9.64
C GLN A 154 -3.81 5.04 8.97
N LEU A 155 -3.68 5.44 7.70
CA LEU A 155 -4.75 5.74 6.77
C LEU A 155 -4.84 4.55 5.79
N PRO A 156 -5.48 3.44 6.20
CA PRO A 156 -5.40 2.18 5.46
C PRO A 156 -6.16 2.26 4.14
N THR A 157 -5.82 1.37 3.19
CA THR A 157 -6.60 1.21 1.97
C THR A 157 -8.01 0.72 2.32
N THR A 158 -9.03 1.53 2.03
CA THR A 158 -10.43 1.23 2.37
C THR A 158 -11.20 0.59 1.22
N LEU A 159 -10.84 0.89 -0.01
CA LEU A 159 -11.49 0.37 -1.21
C LEU A 159 -10.70 -0.81 -1.80
N PRO A 160 -11.35 -1.89 -2.28
CA PRO A 160 -10.63 -2.96 -2.95
C PRO A 160 -9.91 -2.43 -4.18
N THR A 161 -8.70 -2.92 -4.41
CA THR A 161 -7.96 -2.72 -5.65
C THR A 161 -8.69 -3.38 -6.82
N MET A 162 -8.45 -2.92 -8.05
CA MET A 162 -9.06 -3.57 -9.21
C MET A 162 -8.60 -5.02 -9.35
N ASP A 163 -7.34 -5.34 -9.02
CA ASP A 163 -6.84 -6.70 -9.11
C ASP A 163 -7.44 -7.65 -8.06
N GLU A 164 -7.82 -7.15 -6.89
CA GLU A 164 -8.64 -7.91 -5.92
C GLU A 164 -10.03 -8.21 -6.47
N LEU A 165 -10.65 -7.25 -7.15
CA LEU A 165 -11.99 -7.44 -7.71
C LEU A 165 -11.99 -8.38 -8.93
N LEU A 166 -11.00 -8.27 -9.81
CA LEU A 166 -10.91 -9.07 -11.04
C LEU A 166 -10.79 -10.58 -10.81
N VAL A 167 -10.43 -11.02 -9.60
CA VAL A 167 -10.44 -12.46 -9.27
C VAL A 167 -11.84 -12.99 -8.90
N THR A 168 -12.80 -12.09 -8.67
CA THR A 168 -14.19 -12.42 -8.31
C THR A 168 -14.99 -12.78 -9.55
N ARG A 169 -15.79 -13.84 -9.47
CA ARG A 169 -16.61 -14.31 -10.59
C ARG A 169 -17.59 -13.22 -11.04
N GLY A 170 -17.60 -12.92 -12.33
CA GLY A 170 -18.50 -11.93 -12.93
C GLY A 170 -17.93 -10.51 -13.01
N ILE A 171 -16.76 -10.26 -12.40
CA ILE A 171 -16.06 -8.98 -12.54
C ILE A 171 -15.02 -9.08 -13.66
N THR A 172 -15.04 -8.11 -14.56
CA THR A 172 -14.15 -7.98 -15.72
C THR A 172 -13.56 -6.58 -15.78
N ALA A 173 -12.58 -6.37 -16.67
CA ALA A 173 -12.01 -5.04 -16.88
C ALA A 173 -13.05 -4.00 -17.35
N ASP A 174 -14.15 -4.44 -17.96
CA ASP A 174 -15.20 -3.55 -18.47
C ASP A 174 -16.20 -3.11 -17.40
N ASN A 175 -16.35 -3.86 -16.30
CA ASN A 175 -17.32 -3.56 -15.24
C ASN A 175 -16.70 -3.29 -13.86
N VAL A 176 -15.40 -3.50 -13.68
CA VAL A 176 -14.71 -3.31 -12.39
C VAL A 176 -14.87 -1.88 -11.86
N ALA A 177 -14.88 -0.88 -12.74
CA ALA A 177 -15.10 0.52 -12.35
C ALA A 177 -16.50 0.71 -11.74
N ALA A 178 -17.54 0.14 -12.35
CA ALA A 178 -18.91 0.23 -11.85
C ALA A 178 -19.06 -0.39 -10.45
N HIS A 179 -18.39 -1.52 -10.20
CA HIS A 179 -18.37 -2.15 -8.87
C HIS A 179 -17.71 -1.27 -7.79
N LEU A 180 -16.68 -0.52 -8.15
CA LEU A 180 -16.03 0.42 -7.23
C LEU A 180 -16.88 1.67 -7.00
N LEU A 181 -17.49 2.22 -8.05
CA LEU A 181 -18.39 3.37 -7.93
C LEU A 181 -19.60 3.08 -7.05
N GLN A 182 -20.13 1.86 -7.07
CA GLN A 182 -21.20 1.44 -6.15
C GLN A 182 -20.76 1.51 -4.68
N ARG A 183 -19.48 1.22 -4.38
CA ARG A 183 -18.96 1.26 -3.00
C ARG A 183 -18.72 2.68 -2.50
N THR A 184 -18.50 3.62 -3.40
CA THR A 184 -18.30 5.05 -3.09
C THR A 184 -19.58 5.87 -3.25
N ALA A 185 -20.72 5.22 -3.50
CA ALA A 185 -22.02 5.89 -3.59
C ALA A 185 -22.54 6.34 -2.22
N THR A 186 -22.10 5.68 -1.15
CA THR A 186 -22.39 6.10 0.23
C THR A 186 -21.19 6.85 0.78
N GLU A 187 -21.45 7.99 1.40
CA GLU A 187 -20.41 8.79 2.03
C GLU A 187 -19.76 8.04 3.20
N ALA A 188 -18.43 8.09 3.27
CA ALA A 188 -17.65 7.61 4.40
C ALA A 188 -17.13 8.83 5.17
N PRO A 189 -17.32 8.92 6.51
CA PRO A 189 -16.94 10.10 7.30
C PRO A 189 -15.47 10.54 7.17
N ALA A 190 -14.57 9.59 6.92
CA ALA A 190 -13.13 9.85 6.73
C ALA A 190 -12.70 9.77 5.25
N GLY A 191 -13.66 9.75 4.33
CA GLY A 191 -13.44 9.53 2.90
C GLY A 191 -12.98 8.11 2.58
N HIS A 192 -12.32 7.96 1.43
CA HIS A 192 -11.84 6.69 0.92
C HIS A 192 -10.36 6.74 0.52
N VAL A 193 -9.63 5.67 0.80
CA VAL A 193 -8.28 5.45 0.31
C VAL A 193 -8.31 4.33 -0.71
N PHE A 194 -7.95 4.65 -1.95
CA PHE A 194 -7.82 3.71 -3.06
C PHE A 194 -6.36 3.49 -3.42
N THR A 195 -5.93 2.23 -3.46
CA THR A 195 -4.59 1.85 -3.92
C THR A 195 -4.66 1.40 -5.37
N LEU A 196 -3.69 1.84 -6.17
CA LEU A 196 -3.54 1.45 -7.57
C LEU A 196 -2.08 1.10 -7.88
N HIS A 197 -1.89 0.43 -9.00
CA HIS A 197 -0.60 -0.02 -9.49
C HIS A 197 -0.33 0.63 -10.85
N ALA A 198 0.79 1.34 -10.99
CA ALA A 198 1.13 2.01 -12.24
C ALA A 198 1.17 1.02 -13.43
N GLU A 199 1.59 -0.22 -13.19
CA GLU A 199 1.64 -1.28 -14.20
C GLU A 199 0.27 -1.86 -14.61
N LEU A 200 -0.80 -1.57 -13.86
CA LEU A 200 -2.16 -2.02 -14.16
C LEU A 200 -3.03 -0.84 -14.60
N GLU A 201 -3.35 0.06 -13.68
CA GLU A 201 -4.22 1.23 -13.91
C GLU A 201 -3.58 2.25 -14.85
N GLY A 202 -2.25 2.32 -14.94
CA GLY A 202 -1.55 3.15 -15.92
C GLY A 202 -1.46 2.53 -17.32
N LEU A 203 -1.85 1.26 -17.48
CA LEU A 203 -1.72 0.51 -18.73
C LEU A 203 -3.04 -0.20 -19.09
N ARG A 204 -3.18 -1.46 -18.68
CA ARG A 204 -4.25 -2.34 -19.15
C ARG A 204 -5.62 -2.02 -18.57
N LEU A 205 -5.66 -1.34 -17.42
CA LEU A 205 -6.88 -0.90 -16.77
C LEU A 205 -7.06 0.62 -16.88
N ALA A 206 -6.34 1.29 -17.78
CA ALA A 206 -6.42 2.74 -17.96
C ALA A 206 -7.85 3.22 -18.25
N ARG A 207 -8.61 2.50 -19.10
CA ARG A 207 -10.01 2.81 -19.37
C ARG A 207 -10.89 2.72 -18.11
N ALA A 208 -10.71 1.67 -17.32
CA ALA A 208 -11.46 1.51 -16.07
C ALA A 208 -11.06 2.58 -15.05
N PHE A 209 -9.79 2.98 -15.02
CA PHE A 209 -9.31 4.03 -14.13
C PHE A 209 -9.85 5.41 -14.53
N GLU A 210 -9.90 5.72 -15.82
CA GLU A 210 -10.56 6.93 -16.33
C GLU A 210 -12.04 6.98 -15.93
N GLN A 211 -12.76 5.86 -16.06
CA GLN A 211 -14.15 5.74 -15.60
C GLN A 211 -14.29 6.01 -14.10
N LEU A 212 -13.34 5.56 -13.27
CA LEU A 212 -13.34 5.86 -11.84
C LEU A 212 -13.14 7.34 -11.56
N ILE A 213 -12.18 7.99 -12.22
CA ILE A 213 -11.92 9.42 -12.02
C ILE A 213 -13.16 10.23 -12.38
N VAL A 214 -13.77 9.95 -13.54
CA VAL A 214 -15.01 10.63 -13.97
C VAL A 214 -16.15 10.32 -13.01
N GLY A 215 -16.33 9.05 -12.64
CA GLY A 215 -17.42 8.62 -11.76
C GLY A 215 -17.31 9.19 -10.35
N TRP A 216 -16.12 9.22 -9.75
CA TRP A 216 -15.90 9.81 -8.43
C TRP A 216 -16.16 11.32 -8.44
N LYS A 217 -15.70 12.04 -9.47
CA LYS A 217 -16.03 13.46 -9.64
C LYS A 217 -17.54 13.67 -9.79
N ALA A 218 -18.23 12.81 -10.55
CA ALA A 218 -19.68 12.89 -10.71
C ALA A 218 -20.44 12.57 -9.42
N GLN A 219 -19.87 11.75 -8.53
CA GLN A 219 -20.38 11.50 -7.17
C GLN A 219 -20.08 12.65 -6.19
N GLY A 220 -19.33 13.68 -6.60
CA GLY A 220 -18.98 14.82 -5.77
C GLY A 220 -17.72 14.64 -4.94
N TRP A 221 -16.94 13.57 -5.16
CA TRP A 221 -15.69 13.35 -4.44
C TRP A 221 -14.59 14.30 -4.93
N GLU A 222 -13.87 14.89 -3.98
CA GLU A 222 -12.58 15.51 -4.23
C GLU A 222 -11.49 14.44 -4.27
N LEU A 223 -10.70 14.43 -5.35
CA LEU A 223 -9.61 13.48 -5.54
C LEU A 223 -8.29 14.15 -5.16
N GLY A 224 -7.58 13.59 -4.18
CA GLY A 224 -6.32 14.16 -3.68
C GLY A 224 -5.36 13.10 -3.13
N PRO A 225 -4.14 13.53 -2.74
CA PRO A 225 -3.20 12.67 -2.04
C PRO A 225 -3.75 12.28 -0.66
N VAL A 226 -3.27 11.18 -0.10
CA VAL A 226 -3.67 10.72 1.24
C VAL A 226 -3.35 11.79 2.30
N ARG A 227 -2.33 12.63 2.06
CA ARG A 227 -1.99 13.76 2.93
C ARG A 227 -3.13 14.71 3.16
N LEU A 228 -3.98 14.95 2.15
CA LEU A 228 -5.12 15.84 2.27
C LEU A 228 -6.09 15.31 3.36
N ALA A 229 -6.35 14.00 3.35
CA ALA A 229 -7.13 13.35 4.38
C ALA A 229 -6.43 13.42 5.75
N TYR A 230 -5.12 13.16 5.80
CA TYR A 230 -4.35 13.24 7.05
C TYR A 230 -4.38 14.64 7.70
N THR A 231 -4.21 15.70 6.91
CA THR A 231 -4.18 17.09 7.44
C THR A 231 -5.52 17.57 7.99
N ALA A 232 -6.61 16.88 7.67
CA ALA A 232 -7.94 17.16 8.20
C ALA A 232 -8.24 16.41 9.52
N LEU A 233 -7.32 15.54 9.98
CA LEU A 233 -7.49 14.73 11.18
C LEU A 233 -6.74 15.35 12.36
N GLU A 234 -7.23 15.08 13.56
CA GLU A 234 -6.47 15.23 14.80
C GLU A 234 -5.78 13.88 15.12
N PRO A 235 -4.48 13.70 14.81
CA PRO A 235 -3.88 12.36 14.75
C PRO A 235 -3.93 11.60 16.07
N MET A 236 -3.85 12.32 17.20
CA MET A 236 -3.86 11.72 18.54
C MET A 236 -5.26 11.45 19.09
N ALA A 237 -6.29 11.98 18.43
CA ALA A 237 -7.69 11.71 18.74
C ALA A 237 -8.25 10.50 17.97
N LEU A 238 -7.46 9.91 17.05
CA LEU A 238 -7.87 8.74 16.29
C LEU A 238 -8.16 7.54 17.20
N PRO A 239 -9.13 6.67 16.81
CA PRO A 239 -9.40 5.45 17.54
C PRO A 239 -8.16 4.56 17.54
N ARG A 240 -7.93 3.88 18.66
CA ARG A 240 -6.88 2.88 18.77
C ARG A 240 -7.47 1.57 18.31
N CYS A 241 -7.05 1.04 17.17
CA CYS A 241 -7.59 -0.22 16.65
C CYS A 241 -6.58 -1.34 16.80
N SER A 242 -7.06 -2.52 17.18
CA SER A 242 -6.25 -3.73 17.09
C SER A 242 -5.80 -3.94 15.65
N THR A 243 -4.59 -4.45 15.44
CA THR A 243 -4.08 -4.79 14.11
C THR A 243 -3.43 -6.15 14.12
N SER A 244 -3.63 -6.89 13.03
CA SER A 244 -3.25 -8.29 12.87
C SER A 244 -2.80 -8.57 11.44
N LEU A 245 -2.20 -9.74 11.22
CA LEU A 245 -1.92 -10.24 9.87
C LEU A 245 -2.99 -11.25 9.48
N GLU A 246 -3.77 -10.94 8.44
CA GLU A 246 -4.91 -11.76 8.02
C GLU A 246 -4.97 -11.94 6.50
N VAL A 247 -5.61 -13.01 6.06
CA VAL A 247 -5.89 -13.25 4.63
C VAL A 247 -7.25 -12.63 4.31
N ILE A 248 -7.28 -11.77 3.29
CA ILE A 248 -8.52 -11.17 2.79
C ILE A 248 -8.92 -11.77 1.43
N PRO A 249 -10.21 -11.71 1.04
CA PRO A 249 -10.65 -12.15 -0.28
C PRO A 249 -9.86 -11.47 -1.40
N GLY A 250 -9.34 -12.28 -2.34
CA GLY A 250 -8.55 -11.80 -3.48
C GLY A 250 -7.04 -11.74 -3.26
N ARG A 251 -6.57 -11.93 -2.02
CA ARG A 251 -5.14 -12.01 -1.68
C ARG A 251 -4.78 -13.43 -1.22
N MET A 252 -3.53 -13.84 -1.48
CA MET A 252 -3.04 -15.18 -1.13
C MET A 252 -2.18 -15.20 0.14
N GLN A 253 -1.60 -14.06 0.50
CA GLN A 253 -0.75 -13.91 1.66
C GLN A 253 -1.51 -13.14 2.74
N THR A 254 -1.10 -13.32 3.99
CA THR A 254 -1.58 -12.49 5.10
C THR A 254 -1.05 -11.08 4.95
N LEU A 255 -1.84 -10.06 5.26
CA LEU A 255 -1.44 -8.66 5.21
C LEU A 255 -1.91 -7.92 6.46
N LEU A 256 -1.40 -6.72 6.70
CA LEU A 256 -1.82 -5.91 7.84
C LEU A 256 -3.29 -5.51 7.70
N VAL A 257 -4.14 -5.93 8.63
CA VAL A 257 -5.57 -5.63 8.66
C VAL A 257 -5.92 -4.84 9.92
N GLN A 258 -6.73 -3.80 9.76
CA GLN A 258 -7.37 -3.08 10.85
C GLN A 258 -8.48 -3.95 11.46
N GLY A 259 -8.36 -4.20 12.75
CA GLY A 259 -9.37 -4.86 13.58
C GLY A 259 -10.27 -3.85 14.32
N PRO A 260 -11.05 -4.32 15.32
CA PRO A 260 -11.92 -3.46 16.11
C PRO A 260 -11.12 -2.47 16.97
N GLU A 261 -11.80 -1.42 17.41
CA GLU A 261 -11.28 -0.48 18.41
C GLU A 261 -10.91 -1.22 19.71
N PHE A 262 -9.67 -1.03 20.15
CA PHE A 262 -9.04 -1.69 21.27
C PHE A 262 -9.69 -1.22 22.57
N LEU A 263 -10.26 -2.18 23.32
CA LEU A 263 -10.95 -1.95 24.59
C LEU A 263 -12.18 -1.02 24.50
N LYS A 264 -12.82 -0.92 23.33
CA LYS A 264 -14.02 -0.08 23.13
C LYS A 264 -15.12 -0.34 24.17
N ASP A 265 -15.33 -1.60 24.52
CA ASP A 265 -16.43 -2.04 25.40
C ASP A 265 -16.00 -2.15 26.87
N VAL A 266 -14.78 -1.73 27.21
CA VAL A 266 -14.31 -1.74 28.61
C VAL A 266 -14.69 -0.43 29.26
N GLU A 267 -15.73 -0.46 30.09
CA GLU A 267 -16.07 0.68 30.95
C GLU A 267 -14.88 1.01 31.86
N ALA A 268 -14.43 2.27 31.82
CA ALA A 268 -13.44 2.72 32.78
C ALA A 268 -14.03 2.61 34.20
N PRO A 269 -13.30 2.03 35.16
CA PRO A 269 -13.77 2.02 36.54
C PRO A 269 -14.01 3.47 36.99
N PRO A 270 -15.03 3.74 37.81
CA PRO A 270 -15.31 5.08 38.28
C PRO A 270 -14.05 5.67 38.92
N LEU A 271 -13.66 6.86 38.47
CA LEU A 271 -12.57 7.62 39.06
C LEU A 271 -12.91 7.82 40.55
N LYS A 272 -12.03 7.33 41.43
CA LYS A 272 -12.12 7.58 42.88
C LYS A 272 -11.69 8.98 43.22
#